data_AF-A0A7Y0B743-F1
#
_entry.id   AF-A0A7Y0B743-F1
#
_cell.length_a   1.000
_cell.length_b   1.000
_cell.length_c   1.000
_cell.angle_alpha   90.00
_cell.angle_beta   90.00
_cell.angle_gamma   90.00
#
_symmetry.space_group_name_H-M   'P 1'
#
loop_
_entity.id
_entity.type
_entity.pdbx_description
1 polymer ?
#
loop_
_entity_poly.entity_id
_entity_poly.type
_entity_poly.pdbx_seq_one_letter_code
_entity_poly.pdbx_strand_id
1 'polypeptide(L)'
;MDAALITAIGAMLAAPVAAAAAIYGTRGASRAAREGSALTGYSTLTDQLQEERDDMRAQLTQLRTDLAAERAESARLRLIITRMGGTP
;
A
#
# COMPACT_ATOMS: atom_id res chain seq x y z
N MET A 1 -32.33 50.48 24.81
CA MET A 1 -32.39 49.01 24.66
C MET A 1 -31.18 48.46 25.41
N ASP A 2 -31.40 47.63 26.41
CA ASP A 2 -30.35 47.13 27.30
C ASP A 2 -29.34 46.27 26.53
N ALA A 3 -28.04 46.56 26.68
CA ALA A 3 -26.97 45.83 25.99
C ALA A 3 -27.00 44.34 26.33
N ALA A 4 -27.37 44.01 27.58
CA ALA A 4 -27.53 42.63 28.02
C ALA A 4 -28.61 41.87 27.22
N LEU A 5 -29.69 42.55 26.83
CA LEU A 5 -30.76 41.96 26.01
C LEU A 5 -30.27 41.65 24.60
N ILE A 6 -29.47 42.55 24.00
CA ILE A 6 -28.89 42.37 22.67
C ILE A 6 -27.90 41.20 22.68
N THR A 7 -27.06 41.11 23.71
CA THR A 7 -26.12 39.99 23.87
C THR A 7 -26.83 38.67 24.09
N ALA A 8 -27.91 38.65 24.89
CA ALA A 8 -28.70 37.45 25.12
C ALA A 8 -29.40 36.94 23.85
N ILE A 9 -30.01 37.84 23.07
CA ILE A 9 -30.63 37.50 21.79
C ILE A 9 -29.57 37.03 20.79
N GLY A 10 -28.42 37.70 20.73
CA GLY A 10 -27.29 37.30 19.90
C GLY A 10 -26.76 35.91 20.25
N ALA A 11 -26.61 35.59 21.55
CA ALA A 11 -26.18 34.29 22.02
C ALA A 11 -27.20 33.18 21.69
N MET A 12 -28.50 33.48 21.84
CA MET A 12 -29.58 32.54 21.54
C MET A 12 -29.67 32.19 20.04
N LEU A 13 -29.32 33.14 19.15
CA LEU A 13 -29.26 32.91 17.70
C LEU A 13 -27.93 32.30 17.24
N ALA A 14 -26.81 32.65 17.89
CA ALA A 14 -25.49 32.14 17.54
C ALA A 14 -25.32 30.66 17.93
N ALA A 15 -25.90 30.22 19.04
CA ALA A 15 -25.82 28.83 19.51
C ALA A 15 -26.34 27.78 18.49
N PRO A 16 -27.55 27.91 17.90
CA PRO A 16 -28.04 26.96 16.91
C PRO A 16 -27.26 27.03 15.59
N VAL A 17 -26.76 28.21 15.19
CA VAL A 17 -25.93 28.36 13.98
C VAL A 17 -24.58 27.67 14.16
N ALA A 18 -23.92 27.85 15.30
CA ALA A 18 -22.68 27.16 15.63
C ALA A 18 -22.87 25.64 15.72
N ALA A 19 -23.99 25.18 16.31
CA ALA A 19 -24.33 23.76 16.35
C ALA A 19 -24.57 23.17 14.95
N ALA A 20 -25.31 23.88 14.09
CA ALA A 20 -25.54 23.47 12.71
C ALA A 20 -24.23 23.42 11.90
N ALA A 21 -23.38 24.44 12.05
CA ALA A 21 -22.07 24.49 11.41
C ALA A 21 -21.15 23.35 11.89
N ALA A 22 -21.17 23.01 13.17
CA ALA A 22 -20.41 21.89 13.71
C ALA A 22 -20.89 20.53 13.17
N ILE A 23 -22.21 20.31 13.07
CA ILE A 23 -22.78 19.07 12.50
C ILE A 23 -22.41 18.94 11.01
N TYR A 24 -22.46 20.04 10.25
CA TYR A 24 -22.12 20.00 8.83
C TYR A 24 -20.61 19.85 8.61
N GLY A 25 -19.80 20.56 9.39
CA GLY A 25 -18.34 20.51 9.33
C GLY A 25 -17.78 19.13 9.72
N THR A 26 -18.32 18.50 10.76
CA THR A 26 -17.91 17.15 11.20
C THR A 26 -18.24 16.07 10.16
N ARG A 27 -19.37 16.18 9.44
CA ARG A 27 -19.72 15.27 8.35
C ARG A 27 -18.78 15.40 7.14
N GLY A 28 -18.41 16.63 6.77
CA GLY A 28 -17.42 16.87 5.71
C GLY A 28 -16.03 16.35 6.09
N ALA A 29 -15.58 16.65 7.31
CA ALA A 29 -14.29 16.22 7.82
C ALA A 29 -14.18 14.68 7.92
N SER A 30 -15.22 14.00 8.39
CA SER A 30 -15.24 12.53 8.47
C SER A 30 -15.29 11.85 7.11
N ARG A 31 -15.93 12.45 6.10
CA ARG A 31 -15.89 11.96 4.72
C ARG A 31 -14.51 12.15 4.08
N ALA A 32 -13.93 13.34 4.19
CA ALA A 32 -12.58 13.63 3.70
C ALA A 32 -11.51 12.75 4.38
N ALA A 33 -11.63 12.50 5.68
CA ALA A 33 -10.72 11.61 6.40
C ALA A 33 -10.83 10.15 5.93
N ARG A 34 -12.05 9.66 5.64
CA ARG A 34 -12.26 8.30 5.09
C ARG A 34 -11.74 8.18 3.67
N GLU A 35 -12.00 9.16 2.82
CA GLU A 35 -11.54 9.18 1.43
C GLU A 35 -10.00 9.28 1.37
N GLY A 36 -9.39 10.13 2.21
CA GLY A 36 -7.93 10.20 2.35
C GLY A 36 -7.32 8.91 2.87
N SER A 37 -7.91 8.31 3.91
CA SER A 37 -7.44 7.02 4.44
C SER A 37 -7.57 5.87 3.44
N ALA A 38 -8.62 5.86 2.62
CA ALA A 38 -8.79 4.83 1.58
C ALA A 38 -7.77 5.01 0.46
N LEU A 39 -7.56 6.23 -0.03
CA LEU A 39 -6.55 6.53 -1.06
C LEU A 39 -5.14 6.16 -0.60
N THR A 40 -4.76 6.53 0.63
CA THR A 40 -3.48 6.14 1.23
C THR A 40 -3.38 4.63 1.45
N GLY A 41 -4.47 3.97 1.86
CA GLY A 41 -4.49 2.52 2.00
C GLY A 41 -4.29 1.79 0.68
N TYR A 42 -4.96 2.26 -0.38
CA TYR A 42 -4.81 1.70 -1.73
C TYR A 42 -3.40 1.94 -2.30
N SER A 43 -2.81 3.12 -2.11
CA SER A 43 -1.44 3.38 -2.57
C SER A 43 -0.43 2.46 -1.89
N THR A 44 -0.54 2.28 -0.57
CA THR A 44 0.35 1.38 0.18
C THR A 44 0.23 -0.07 -0.30
N LEU A 45 -0.98 -0.56 -0.58
CA LEU A 45 -1.18 -1.92 -1.10
C LEU A 45 -0.59 -2.07 -2.51
N THR A 46 -0.77 -1.07 -3.37
CA THR A 46 -0.20 -1.13 -4.72
C THR A 46 1.32 -1.09 -4.71
N ASP A 47 1.92 -0.32 -3.79
CA ASP A 47 3.37 -0.25 -3.63
C ASP A 47 3.92 -1.59 -3.12
N GLN A 48 3.28 -2.19 -2.11
CA GLN A 48 3.63 -3.52 -1.59
C GLN A 48 3.52 -4.60 -2.67
N LEU A 49 2.43 -4.62 -3.45
CA LEU A 49 2.26 -5.57 -4.55
C LEU A 49 3.27 -5.36 -5.69
N GLN A 50 3.73 -4.12 -5.91
CA GLN A 50 4.80 -3.87 -6.87
C GLN A 50 6.14 -4.40 -6.36
N GLU A 51 6.45 -4.14 -5.09
CA GLU A 51 7.66 -4.64 -4.43
C GLU A 51 7.72 -6.17 -4.43
N GLU A 52 6.64 -6.85 -4.03
CA GLU A 52 6.56 -8.32 -4.06
C GLU A 52 6.73 -8.88 -5.46
N ARG A 53 6.12 -8.25 -6.47
CA ARG A 53 6.23 -8.68 -7.87
C ARG A 53 7.67 -8.57 -8.37
N ASP A 54 8.37 -7.51 -8.01
CA ASP A 54 9.74 -7.27 -8.44
C ASP A 54 10.72 -8.21 -7.70
N ASP A 55 10.49 -8.46 -6.42
CA ASP A 55 11.22 -9.48 -5.65
C ASP A 55 11.02 -10.89 -6.25
N MET A 56 9.78 -11.30 -6.55
CA MET A 56 9.51 -12.58 -7.21
C MET A 56 10.18 -12.69 -8.60
N ARG A 57 10.23 -11.59 -9.36
CA ARG A 57 10.93 -11.56 -10.66
C ARG A 57 12.44 -11.72 -10.50
N ALA A 58 13.02 -11.10 -9.49
CA ALA A 58 14.44 -11.24 -9.15
C ALA A 58 14.75 -12.69 -8.75
N GLN A 59 13.94 -13.28 -7.86
CA GLN A 59 14.09 -14.68 -7.43
C GLN A 59 13.93 -15.66 -8.60
N LEU A 60 12.96 -15.44 -9.49
CA LEU A 60 12.79 -16.28 -10.68
C LEU A 60 13.98 -16.18 -11.64
N THR A 61 14.56 -14.99 -11.78
CA THR A 61 15.75 -14.80 -12.60
C THR A 61 16.93 -15.55 -12.00
N GLN A 62 17.16 -15.41 -10.69
CA GLN A 62 18.20 -16.12 -9.96
C GLN A 62 18.04 -17.64 -10.04
N LEU A 63 16.82 -18.15 -9.82
CA LEU A 63 16.57 -19.59 -9.90
C LEU A 63 16.81 -20.15 -11.30
N ARG A 64 16.48 -19.36 -12.35
CA ARG A 64 16.76 -19.75 -13.73
C ARG A 64 18.26 -19.77 -14.03
N THR A 65 19.03 -18.82 -13.49
CA THR A 65 20.49 -18.81 -13.66
C THR A 65 21.14 -19.98 -12.94
N ASP A 66 20.69 -20.27 -11.71
CA ASP A 66 21.23 -21.37 -10.90
C ASP A 66 20.91 -22.72 -11.57
N LEU A 67 19.67 -22.90 -12.04
CA LEU A 67 19.27 -24.11 -12.78
C LEU A 67 20.02 -24.27 -14.11
N ALA A 68 20.36 -23.18 -14.80
CA ALA A 68 21.18 -23.25 -15.99
C ALA A 68 22.63 -23.66 -15.67
N ALA A 69 23.20 -23.14 -14.58
CA ALA A 69 24.53 -23.50 -14.10
C ALA A 69 24.60 -24.99 -13.70
N GLU A 70 23.64 -25.46 -12.91
CA GLU A 70 23.53 -26.87 -12.49
C GLU A 70 23.40 -27.81 -13.69
N ARG A 71 22.59 -27.44 -14.69
CA ARG A 71 22.46 -28.24 -15.92
C ARG A 71 23.77 -28.29 -16.72
N ALA A 72 24.50 -27.18 -16.79
CA ALA A 72 25.80 -27.13 -17.45
C ALA A 72 26.84 -27.99 -16.72
N GLU A 73 26.84 -27.96 -15.39
CA GLU A 73 27.73 -28.77 -14.56
C GLU A 73 27.39 -30.26 -14.65
N SER A 74 26.11 -30.63 -14.56
CA SER A 74 25.65 -32.00 -14.77
C SER A 74 26.04 -32.53 -16.15
N ALA A 75 25.88 -31.72 -17.21
CA ALA A 75 26.31 -32.09 -18.56
C ALA A 75 27.84 -32.30 -18.63
N ARG A 76 28.62 -31.41 -18.00
CA ARG A 76 30.08 -31.53 -17.91
C ARG A 76 30.49 -32.82 -17.17
N LEU A 77 29.88 -33.11 -16.03
CA LEU A 77 30.17 -34.31 -15.24
C LEU A 77 29.84 -35.59 -16.02
N ARG A 78 28.69 -35.63 -16.71
CA ARG A 78 28.34 -36.75 -17.59
C ARG A 78 29.38 -36.97 -18.68
N LEU A 79 29.85 -35.89 -19.32
CA LEU A 79 30.93 -36.00 -20.33
C LEU A 79 32.23 -36.56 -19.74
N ILE A 80 32.57 -36.21 -18.50
CA ILE A 80 33.74 -36.74 -17.80
C ILE A 80 33.56 -38.24 -17.53
N ILE A 81 32.40 -38.65 -17.02
CA ILE A 81 32.06 -40.06 -16.77
C ILE A 81 32.19 -40.88 -18.06
N THR A 82 31.60 -40.41 -19.16
CA THR A 82 31.70 -41.07 -20.46
C THR A 82 33.14 -41.19 -20.94
N ARG A 83 33.97 -40.16 -20.76
CA ARG A 83 35.41 -40.19 -21.11
C ARG A 83 36.19 -41.20 -20.27
N MET A 84 35.80 -41.42 -19.03
CA MET A 84 36.41 -42.43 -18.14
C MET A 84 35.90 -43.85 -18.42
N GLY A 85 35.09 -44.06 -19.45
CA GLY A 85 34.53 -45.37 -19.80
C GLY A 85 33.34 -45.79 -18.94
N GLY A 86 32.82 -44.89 -18.10
CA GLY A 86 31.56 -45.10 -17.39
C GLY A 86 30.37 -44.82 -18.30
N THR A 87 29.25 -45.50 -18.05
CA THR A 87 27.95 -45.15 -18.64
C THR A 87 27.26 -44.06 -17.80
N PRO A 88 26.70 -43.01 -18.43
CA PRO A 88 26.10 -41.87 -17.73
C PRO A 88 24.79 -42.20 -17.00
#